data_AF-A0A4Y5Z590-F1
#
_entry.id   AF-A0A4Y5Z590-F1
#
_cell.length_a   1.000
_cell.length_b   1.000
_cell.length_c   1.000
_cell.angle_alpha   90.00
_cell.angle_beta   90.00
_cell.angle_gamma   90.00
#
_symmetry.space_group_name_H-M   'P 1'
#
loop_
_entity.id
_entity.type
_entity.pdbx_description
1 polymer ?
#
loop_
_entity_poly.entity_id
_entity_poly.type
_entity_poly.pdbx_seq_one_letter_code
_entity_poly.pdbx_strand_id
1 'polypeptide(L)' 'MDHPVHRYRDHEILCSPSGYTVLHRGVEVLVVGTSDAGSPLADCEHIDHMLEHAERAIDRLIADQVS' A
#
# COMPACT_ATOMS: atom_id res chain seq x y z
N MET A 1 10.80 12.57 -10.17
CA MET A 1 9.40 12.17 -10.40
C MET A 1 8.73 12.18 -9.05
N ASP A 2 7.74 13.06 -8.87
CA ASP A 2 6.86 13.00 -7.71
C ASP A 2 6.08 11.69 -7.80
N HIS A 3 6.35 10.75 -6.90
CA HIS A 3 5.51 9.56 -6.77
C HIS A 3 4.20 10.06 -6.14
N PRO A 4 3.05 9.91 -6.80
CA PRO A 4 1.78 10.38 -6.24
C PRO A 4 1.54 9.68 -4.90
N VAL A 5 1.48 10.46 -3.82
CA VAL A 5 1.14 9.96 -2.49
C VAL A 5 -0.38 9.78 -2.46
N HIS A 6 -0.85 8.54 -2.40
CA HIS A 6 -2.27 8.25 -2.20
C HIS A 6 -2.58 8.24 -0.71
N ARG A 7 -3.73 8.80 -0.30
CA ARG A 7 -4.11 8.86 1.12
C ARG A 7 -5.40 8.09 1.36
N TYR A 8 -5.38 7.20 2.35
CA TYR A 8 -6.53 6.38 2.73
C TYR A 8 -6.59 6.17 4.24
N ARG A 9 -7.68 6.61 4.90
CA ARG A 9 -7.95 6.41 6.34
C ARG A 9 -6.75 6.70 7.25
N ASP A 10 -6.26 7.94 7.23
CA ASP A 10 -5.06 8.42 7.95
C ASP A 10 -3.73 7.76 7.56
N HIS A 11 -3.71 6.91 6.53
CA HIS A 11 -2.51 6.29 5.98
C HIS A 11 -2.13 6.92 4.64
N GLU A 12 -0.84 6.88 4.36
CA GLU A 12 -0.22 7.30 3.10
C GLU A 12 0.31 6.06 2.40
N ILE A 13 0.00 5.92 1.11
CA ILE A 13 0.44 4.82 0.27
C ILE A 13 1.41 5.38 -0.76
N LEU A 14 2.64 4.87 -0.72
CA LEU A 14 3.70 5.16 -1.67
C LEU A 14 3.85 3.97 -2.61
N CYS A 15 3.45 4.15 -3.86
CA CYS A 15 3.63 3.13 -4.89
C CYS A 15 5.01 3.27 -5.55
N SER A 16 5.64 2.14 -5.83
CA SER A 16 6.89 2.01 -6.56
C SER A 16 6.80 0.82 -7.53
N PRO A 17 7.63 0.76 -8.58
CA PRO A 17 7.65 -0.40 -9.48
C PRO A 17 7.91 -1.74 -8.76
N SER A 18 8.48 -1.71 -7.56
CA SER A 18 8.77 -2.89 -6.76
C SER A 18 7.66 -3.26 -5.76
N GLY A 19 6.59 -2.47 -5.68
CA GLY A 19 5.45 -2.69 -4.78
C GLY A 19 4.99 -1.42 -4.08
N TYR A 20 4.45 -1.51 -2.86
CA TYR A 20 3.96 -0.35 -2.12
C TYR A 20 4.39 -0.32 -0.66
N THR A 21 4.51 0.89 -0.14
CA THR A 21 4.75 1.18 1.28
C THR A 21 3.57 1.93 1.85
N VAL A 22 3.12 1.53 3.04
CA VAL A 22 2.07 2.19 3.80
C VAL A 22 2.72 2.89 4.99
N LEU A 23 2.38 4.17 5.16
CA LEU A 23 2.77 4.96 6.30
C LEU A 23 1.54 5.40 7.09
N HIS A 24 1.63 5.40 8.42
CA HIS A 24 0.66 6.04 9.30
C HIS A 24 1.32 7.25 9.94
N ARG A 25 0.86 8.47 9.61
CA ARG A 25 1.45 9.74 10.09
C ARG A 25 2.96 9.84 9.87
N GLY A 26 3.42 9.43 8.68
CA GLY A 26 4.85 9.43 8.31
C GLY A 26 5.69 8.30 8.91
N VAL A 27 5.09 7.37 9.68
CA VAL A 27 5.76 6.17 10.18
C VAL A 27 5.44 4.99 9.27
N GLU A 28 6.44 4.29 8.76
CA GLU A 28 6.25 3.06 7.98
C GLU A 28 5.63 1.96 8.84
N VAL A 29 4.51 1.40 8.36
CA VAL A 29 3.77 0.33 9.07
C VAL A 29 3.62 -0.94 8.26
N LEU A 30 3.75 -0.87 6.93
CA LEU A 30 3.68 -2.03 6.06
C LEU A 30 4.46 -1.78 4.77
N VAL A 31 5.25 -2.75 4.34
CA VAL A 31 5.89 -2.79 3.02
C VAL A 31 5.50 -4.09 2.36
N VAL A 32 5.03 -4.01 1.11
CA VAL A 32 4.70 -5.18 0.31
C VAL A 32 5.46 -5.09 -1.00
N GLY A 33 6.41 -6.01 -1.20
CA GLY A 33 7.13 -6.16 -2.45
C GLY A 33 6.40 -7.07 -3.44
N THR A 34 6.82 -7.04 -4.70
CA THR A 34 6.38 -7.97 -5.76
C THR A 34 6.54 -9.43 -5.38
N SER A 35 7.54 -9.77 -4.55
CA SER A 35 7.78 -11.12 -4.07
C SER A 35 6.86 -11.53 -2.91
N ASP A 36 6.37 -10.56 -2.13
CA ASP A 36 5.50 -10.78 -0.97
C ASP A 36 4.02 -10.83 -1.35
N ALA A 37 3.65 -10.25 -2.49
CA ALA A 37 2.27 -10.11 -2.93
C ALA A 37 1.60 -11.43 -3.38
N GLY A 38 2.36 -12.54 -3.52
CA GLY A 38 1.84 -13.85 -3.96
C GLY A 38 1.39 -13.90 -5.43
N SER A 39 1.31 -12.76 -6.11
CA SER A 39 1.10 -12.57 -7.54
C SER A 39 1.99 -11.43 -8.04
N PRO A 40 2.29 -11.32 -9.34
CA PRO A 40 2.98 -10.16 -9.87
C PRO A 40 2.16 -8.91 -9.55
N LEU A 41 2.72 -7.99 -8.74
CA LEU A 41 2.18 -6.64 -8.67
C LEU A 41 2.36 -6.08 -10.08
N ALA A 42 1.26 -5.96 -10.83
CA ALA A 42 1.30 -5.33 -12.14
C ALA A 42 2.00 -3.98 -11.99
N ASP A 43 2.89 -3.67 -12.92
CA ASP A 43 3.65 -2.43 -12.95
C ASP A 43 2.76 -1.25 -12.55
N CYS A 44 3.37 -0.24 -11.92
CA CYS A 44 2.71 1.02 -11.53
C CYS A 44 1.92 1.75 -12.65
N GLU A 45 1.77 1.21 -13.85
CA GLU A 45 0.79 1.65 -14.84
C GLU A 45 -0.64 1.15 -14.54
N HIS A 46 -0.82 0.09 -13.74
CA HIS A 46 -2.14 -0.40 -13.28
C HIS A 46 -2.38 -0.03 -11.80
N ILE A 47 -2.14 1.24 -11.46
CA ILE A 47 -2.18 1.80 -10.10
C ILE A 47 -3.44 1.39 -9.33
N ASP A 48 -4.60 1.38 -10.00
CA ASP A 48 -5.90 1.12 -9.36
C ASP A 48 -5.94 -0.22 -8.63
N HIS A 49 -5.41 -1.29 -9.23
CA HIS A 49 -5.39 -2.62 -8.59
C HIS A 49 -4.45 -2.70 -7.39
N MET A 50 -3.31 -2.00 -7.43
CA MET A 50 -2.39 -1.92 -6.31
C MET A 50 -2.93 -1.06 -5.18
N LEU A 51 -3.60 0.05 -5.50
CA LEU A 51 -4.27 0.89 -4.51
C LEU A 51 -5.36 0.11 -3.80
N GLU A 52 -6.23 -0.61 -4.52
CA GLU A 52 -7.22 -1.49 -3.89
C GLU A 52 -6.58 -2.53 -2.96
N HIS A 53 -5.44 -3.10 -3.36
CA HIS A 53 -4.73 -4.05 -2.52
C HIS A 53 -4.17 -3.38 -1.25
N ALA A 54 -3.57 -2.21 -1.38
CA ALA A 54 -3.06 -1.43 -0.25
C ALA A 54 -4.17 -0.98 0.71
N GLU A 55 -5.31 -0.53 0.18
CA GLU A 55 -6.50 -0.15 0.95
C GLU A 55 -7.05 -1.35 1.73
N ARG A 56 -7.16 -2.53 1.09
CA ARG A 56 -7.55 -3.77 1.78
C ARG A 56 -6.56 -4.17 2.86
N ALA A 57 -5.27 -3.94 2.68
CA ALA A 57 -4.26 -4.21 3.70
C ALA A 57 -4.40 -3.25 4.89
N ILE A 58 -4.67 -1.96 4.64
CA ILE A 58 -4.97 -0.97 5.68
C ILE A 58 -6.23 -1.37 6.46
N ASP A 59 -7.29 -1.78 5.77
CA ASP A 59 -8.52 -2.23 6.43
C ASP A 59 -8.28 -3.41 7.38
N ARG A 60 -7.45 -4.37 6.98
CA ARG A 60 -7.04 -5.50 7.85
C ARG A 60 -6.21 -5.02 9.04
N LEU A 61 -5.24 -4.14 8.83
CA LEU A 61 -4.42 -3.58 9.91
C LEU A 61 -5.27 -2.86 10.96
N ILE A 62 -6.31 -2.13 10.53
CA ILE A 62 -7.25 -1.46 11.43
C ILE A 62 -8.09 -2.50 12.17
N ALA A 63 -8.63 -3.51 11.48
CA ALA A 63 -9.45 -4.55 12.10
C ALA A 63 -8.67 -5.35 13.17
N ASP A 64 -7.40 -5.66 12.92
CA ASP A 64 -6.52 -6.38 13.84
C ASP A 64 -6.17 -5.55 15.09
N GLN A 65 -6.14 -4.22 14.99
CA GLN A 65 -5.87 -3.32 16.12
C GLN A 65 -7.08 -3.12 17.05
N VAL A 66 -8.28 -3.41 16.56
CA VAL A 66 -9.54 -3.24 17.30
C VAL A 66 -10.02 -4.55 17.93
N SER A 67 -9.34 -5.68 17.67
CA SER A 67 -9.58 -6.99 18.30
C SER A 67 -8.75 -7.20 19.56
#